data_AF-A0A2D6EZP7-F1
#
_entry.id   AF-A0A2D6EZP7-F1
#
_cell.length_a   1.000
_cell.length_b   1.000
_cell.length_c   1.000
_cell.angle_alpha   90.00
_cell.angle_beta   90.00
_cell.angle_gamma   90.00
#
_symmetry.space_group_name_H-M   'P 1'
#
loop_
_entity.id
_entity.type
_entity.pdbx_description
1 polymer ?
#
loop_
_entity_poly.entity_id
_entity_poly.type
_entity_poly.pdbx_seq_one_letter_code
_entity_poly.pdbx_strand_id
1 'polypeptide(L)'
;MKKKNNIYTLSYFKKRLKDSGYTVWGIFNKYSDSDPRYWTVLVNPTVDSVYITCFLNKEELWGSPEFELNDGGKSFQKNLTIQTSSMEIIIDFLIDKGIVPDTSIYCENT
;
A
#
# COMPACT_ATOMS: atom_id res chain seq x y z
N MET A 1 3.17 -15.16 23.81
CA MET A 1 2.34 -14.04 23.29
C MET A 1 2.44 -14.05 21.76
N LYS A 2 1.31 -14.04 21.03
CA LYS A 2 1.34 -13.92 19.55
C LYS A 2 1.83 -12.51 19.19
N LYS A 3 2.88 -12.41 18.38
CA LYS A 3 3.40 -11.13 17.87
C LYS A 3 2.30 -10.50 17.01
N LYS A 4 1.79 -9.33 17.40
CA LYS A 4 0.85 -8.56 16.59
C LYS A 4 1.63 -8.07 15.36
N ASN A 5 1.23 -8.50 14.16
CA ASN A 5 1.87 -8.03 12.94
C ASN A 5 1.42 -6.59 12.68
N ASN A 6 2.38 -5.70 12.46
CA ASN A 6 2.08 -4.29 12.24
C ASN A 6 1.86 -4.04 10.74
N ILE A 7 0.84 -3.22 10.42
CA ILE A 7 0.47 -2.90 9.03
C ILE A 7 1.62 -2.31 8.21
N TYR A 8 2.50 -1.53 8.83
CA TYR A 8 3.67 -0.94 8.17
C TYR A 8 4.76 -1.96 7.82
N THR A 9 4.64 -3.23 8.23
CA THR A 9 5.60 -4.26 7.80
C THR A 9 5.31 -4.62 6.35
N LEU A 10 6.22 -4.29 5.43
CA LEU A 10 6.03 -4.50 3.99
C LEU A 10 5.54 -5.91 3.62
N SER A 11 6.16 -6.95 4.18
CA SER A 11 5.76 -8.33 3.90
C SER A 11 4.33 -8.65 4.36
N TYR A 12 3.93 -8.10 5.51
CA TYR A 12 2.56 -8.23 6.01
C TYR A 12 1.58 -7.48 5.11
N PHE A 13 1.89 -6.22 4.76
CA PHE A 13 1.06 -5.38 3.90
C PHE A 13 0.81 -6.02 2.54
N LYS A 14 1.88 -6.46 1.86
CA LYS A 14 1.80 -7.18 0.58
C LYS A 14 0.99 -8.47 0.70
N LYS A 15 1.18 -9.23 1.78
CA LYS A 15 0.42 -10.47 2.00
C LYS A 15 -1.07 -10.16 2.09
N ARG A 16 -1.46 -9.17 2.90
CA ARG A 16 -2.87 -8.80 3.08
C ARG A 16 -3.53 -8.36 1.78
N LEU A 17 -2.88 -7.51 0.98
CA LEU A 17 -3.41 -7.12 -0.33
C LEU A 17 -3.58 -8.32 -1.27
N LYS A 18 -2.60 -9.23 -1.31
CA LYS A 18 -2.70 -10.45 -2.12
C LYS A 18 -3.79 -11.41 -1.63
N ASP A 19 -3.92 -11.56 -0.30
CA ASP A 19 -5.01 -12.34 0.30
C ASP A 19 -6.39 -11.76 -0.07
N SER A 20 -6.46 -10.44 -0.29
CA SER A 20 -7.65 -9.73 -0.78
C SER A 20 -7.79 -9.73 -2.31
N GLY A 21 -6.93 -10.44 -3.05
CA GLY A 21 -7.04 -10.64 -4.50
C GLY A 21 -6.29 -9.62 -5.37
N TYR A 22 -5.58 -8.65 -4.79
CA TYR A 22 -4.85 -7.64 -5.57
C TYR A 22 -3.53 -8.18 -6.13
N THR A 23 -3.18 -7.72 -7.34
CA THR A 23 -1.83 -7.90 -7.87
C THR A 23 -0.91 -6.83 -7.29
N VAL A 24 0.19 -7.22 -6.65
CA VAL A 24 1.09 -6.29 -5.94
C VAL A 24 2.55 -6.49 -6.31
N TRP A 25 3.18 -5.44 -6.83
CA TRP A 25 4.61 -5.40 -7.11
C TRP A 25 5.35 -4.59 -6.05
N GLY A 26 6.50 -5.10 -5.61
CA GLY A 26 7.38 -4.33 -4.72
C GLY A 26 8.21 -3.37 -5.56
N ILE A 27 8.26 -2.10 -5.15
CA ILE A 27 9.04 -1.07 -5.85
C ILE A 27 10.31 -0.76 -5.06
N PHE A 28 10.15 -0.38 -3.79
CA PHE A 28 11.27 -0.22 -2.85
C PHE A 28 10.86 -0.74 -1.48
N ASN A 29 11.79 -1.44 -0.81
CA ASN A 29 11.57 -2.01 0.52
C ASN A 29 12.28 -1.25 1.65
N LYS A 30 13.14 -0.30 1.30
CA LYS A 30 13.88 0.56 2.22
C LYS A 30 14.35 1.80 1.45
N TYR A 31 14.20 2.96 2.07
CA TYR A 31 14.83 4.20 1.64
C TYR A 31 15.99 4.59 2.58
N SER A 32 16.73 5.66 2.26
CA SER A 32 17.78 6.18 3.14
C SER A 32 17.21 6.66 4.46
N ASP A 33 18.04 6.82 5.49
CA ASP A 33 17.56 7.26 6.80
C ASP A 33 17.08 8.73 6.81
N SER A 34 17.55 9.54 5.85
CA SER A 34 17.09 10.90 5.59
C SER A 34 15.80 10.98 4.78
N ASP A 35 15.35 9.89 4.16
CA ASP A 35 14.12 9.85 3.38
C ASP A 35 12.95 9.52 4.31
N PRO A 36 11.85 10.29 4.28
CA PRO A 36 10.70 10.03 5.15
C PRO A 36 9.92 8.76 4.76
N ARG A 37 10.12 8.24 3.55
CA ARG A 37 9.43 7.04 3.06
C ARG A 37 10.04 5.78 3.66
N TYR A 38 9.20 4.84 4.02
CA TYR A 38 9.59 3.56 4.58
C TYR A 38 9.68 2.47 3.50
N TRP A 39 8.65 2.35 2.67
CA TRP A 39 8.63 1.46 1.49
C TRP A 39 7.56 1.93 0.50
N THR A 40 7.62 1.42 -0.72
CA THR A 40 6.63 1.66 -1.78
C THR A 40 6.28 0.37 -2.53
N VAL A 41 4.99 0.18 -2.78
CA VAL A 41 4.45 -0.89 -3.63
C VAL A 41 3.60 -0.31 -4.75
N LEU A 42 3.40 -1.09 -5.80
CA LEU A 42 2.46 -0.81 -6.88
C LEU A 42 1.33 -1.84 -6.86
N VAL A 43 0.09 -1.36 -6.80
CA VAL A 43 -1.13 -2.17 -6.78
C VAL A 43 -1.79 -2.14 -8.15
N ASN A 44 -2.27 -3.31 -8.59
CA ASN A 44 -2.84 -3.56 -9.91
C ASN A 44 -2.06 -2.84 -11.03
N PRO A 45 -0.76 -3.17 -11.23
CA PRO A 45 0.01 -2.64 -12.35
C PRO A 45 -0.77 -2.76 -13.68
N THR A 46 -0.48 -1.91 -14.65
CA THR A 46 -1.11 -1.88 -16.00
C THR A 46 -2.61 -1.59 -16.05
N VAL A 47 -3.36 -1.76 -14.96
CA VAL A 47 -4.82 -1.52 -14.87
C VAL A 47 -5.08 -0.21 -14.16
N ASP A 48 -4.85 -0.21 -12.85
CA ASP A 48 -5.03 0.96 -11.99
C ASP A 48 -3.70 1.67 -11.74
N SER A 49 -2.63 0.89 -11.59
CA SER A 49 -1.25 1.36 -11.36
C SER A 49 -1.15 2.36 -10.20
N VAL A 50 -1.66 1.95 -9.04
CA VAL A 50 -1.66 2.79 -7.82
C VAL A 50 -0.39 2.53 -7.02
N TYR A 51 0.45 3.55 -6.87
CA TYR A 51 1.52 3.53 -5.90
C TYR A 51 0.95 3.71 -4.49
N ILE A 52 1.37 2.83 -3.58
CA ILE A 52 1.14 3.01 -2.15
C ILE A 52 2.49 3.14 -1.46
N THR A 53 2.72 4.29 -0.84
CA THR A 53 3.96 4.60 -0.12
C THR A 53 3.67 4.73 1.36
N CYS A 54 4.37 3.95 2.16
CA CYS A 54 4.28 4.03 3.62
C CYS A 54 5.31 5.03 4.16
N PHE A 55 4.86 5.88 5.06
CA PHE A 55 5.69 6.79 5.85
C PHE A 55 5.64 6.33 7.31
N LEU A 56 6.80 6.32 7.95
CA LEU A 56 6.92 5.99 9.37
C LEU A 56 7.77 7.07 10.02
N ASN A 57 7.18 7.80 10.97
CA ASN A 57 7.96 8.72 11.78
C ASN A 57 8.84 7.90 12.73
N LYS A 58 10.12 7.73 12.39
CA LYS A 58 11.09 6.95 13.18
C LYS A 58 11.38 7.60 14.54
N GLU A 59 11.10 8.90 14.70
CA GLU A 59 11.35 9.64 15.95
C GLU A 59 10.21 9.47 16.96
N GLU A 60 9.01 9.12 16.49
CA GLU A 60 7.83 8.98 17.33
C GLU A 60 7.60 7.51 17.70
N LEU A 61 7.91 7.16 18.95
CA LEU A 61 7.78 5.79 19.52
C LEU A 61 6.39 5.15 19.31
N TRP A 62 5.37 5.96 19.05
CA TRP A 62 3.96 5.55 18.90
C TRP A 62 3.30 6.12 17.63
N GLY A 63 4.09 6.65 16.69
CA GLY A 63 3.57 7.22 15.45
C GLY A 63 2.75 6.18 14.67
N SER A 64 1.49 6.51 14.38
CA SER A 64 0.69 5.68 13.49
C SER A 64 1.22 5.81 12.06
N PRO A 65 1.41 4.71 11.32
CA PRO A 65 1.94 4.80 9.97
C PRO A 65 0.94 5.53 9.06
N GLU A 66 1.51 6.23 8.10
CA GLU A 66 0.78 6.98 7.09
C GLU A 66 1.02 6.35 5.72
N PHE A 67 -0.02 6.30 4.89
CA PHE A 67 0.01 5.69 3.58
C PHE A 67 -0.44 6.71 2.54
N GLU A 68 0.46 7.12 1.66
CA GLU A 68 0.10 7.90 0.46
C GLU A 68 -0.38 6.94 -0.63
N LEU A 69 -1.50 7.28 -1.27
CA LEU A 69 -2.01 6.58 -2.46
C LEU A 69 -1.96 7.52 -3.66
N ASN A 70 -1.28 7.08 -4.72
CA ASN A 70 -0.99 7.94 -5.87
C ASN A 70 -1.06 7.16 -7.20
N ASP A 71 -1.93 7.61 -8.10
CA ASP A 71 -2.10 7.06 -9.45
C ASP A 71 -1.84 8.11 -10.55
N GLY A 72 -1.07 9.15 -10.22
CA GLY A 72 -0.83 10.29 -11.11
C GLY A 72 -1.93 11.36 -11.11
N GLY A 73 -2.95 11.22 -10.24
CA GLY A 73 -4.03 12.20 -10.09
C GLY A 73 -5.32 11.84 -10.83
N LYS A 74 -5.52 10.56 -11.19
CA LYS A 74 -6.69 10.07 -11.92
C LYS A 74 -7.86 9.83 -10.98
N SER A 75 -7.63 9.06 -9.92
CA SER A 75 -8.65 8.61 -8.95
C SER A 75 -8.39 9.21 -7.56
N PHE A 76 -7.14 9.58 -7.28
CA PHE A 76 -6.71 10.19 -6.02
C PHE A 76 -6.35 11.65 -6.22
N GLN A 77 -6.70 12.50 -5.26
CA GLN A 77 -6.09 13.82 -5.18
C GLN A 77 -4.60 13.66 -4.90
N LYS A 78 -3.76 14.53 -5.49
CA LYS A 78 -2.32 14.51 -5.23
C LYS A 78 -2.06 14.70 -3.74
N ASN A 79 -1.10 13.95 -3.20
CA ASN A 79 -0.68 13.96 -1.79
C ASN A 79 -1.78 13.49 -0.82
N LEU A 80 -2.72 12.66 -1.28
CA LEU A 80 -3.71 12.05 -0.40
C LEU A 80 -3.05 10.98 0.46
N THR A 81 -3.15 11.16 1.78
CA THR A 81 -2.58 10.24 2.75
C THR A 81 -3.63 9.73 3.73
N ILE A 82 -3.43 8.49 4.21
CA ILE A 82 -4.30 7.82 5.16
C ILE A 82 -3.44 7.37 6.34
N GLN A 83 -3.74 7.91 7.51
CA GLN A 83 -3.12 7.48 8.76
C GLN A 83 -3.97 6.37 9.39
N THR A 84 -3.43 5.15 9.47
CA THR A 84 -4.20 4.00 10.00
C THR A 84 -3.30 2.87 10.48
N SER A 85 -3.74 2.14 11.50
CA SER A 85 -3.13 0.87 11.90
C SER A 85 -3.92 -0.37 11.41
N SER A 86 -5.03 -0.15 10.70
CA SER A 86 -5.95 -1.17 10.21
C SER A 86 -5.82 -1.35 8.71
N MET A 87 -5.60 -2.60 8.28
CA MET A 87 -5.52 -2.96 6.87
C MET A 87 -6.86 -2.79 6.16
N GLU A 88 -7.97 -3.06 6.87
CA GLU A 88 -9.32 -2.97 6.29
C GLU A 88 -9.60 -1.55 5.80
N ILE A 89 -9.17 -0.52 6.54
CA ILE A 89 -9.33 0.88 6.12
C ILE A 89 -8.64 1.15 4.77
N ILE A 90 -7.47 0.54 4.53
CA ILE A 90 -6.78 0.69 3.23
C ILE A 90 -7.54 -0.04 2.12
N ILE A 91 -8.04 -1.24 2.40
CA ILE A 91 -8.78 -2.04 1.42
C ILE A 91 -10.11 -1.38 1.06
N ASP A 92 -10.90 -0.98 2.06
CA ASP A 92 -12.17 -0.28 1.90
C ASP A 92 -11.95 0.99 1.08
N PHE A 93 -10.88 1.75 1.38
CA PHE A 93 -10.55 2.95 0.63
C PHE A 93 -10.23 2.69 -0.84
N LEU A 94 -9.50 1.61 -1.15
CA LEU A 94 -9.24 1.21 -2.54
C LEU A 94 -10.55 0.89 -3.26
N ILE A 95 -11.43 0.11 -2.64
CA ILE A 95 -12.74 -0.27 -3.18
C ILE A 95 -13.62 0.97 -3.41
N ASP A 96 -13.68 1.89 -2.45
CA ASP A 96 -14.43 3.15 -2.54
C ASP A 96 -13.94 4.04 -3.69
N LYS A 97 -12.67 3.90 -4.07
CA LYS A 97 -12.06 4.59 -5.21
C LYS A 97 -12.16 3.81 -6.53
N GLY A 98 -12.88 2.69 -6.53
CA GLY A 98 -13.06 1.83 -7.71
C GLY A 98 -11.86 0.96 -8.05
N ILE A 99 -10.86 0.91 -7.17
CA ILE A 99 -9.67 0.08 -7.34
C ILE A 99 -9.99 -1.29 -6.76
N VAL A 100 -10.43 -2.21 -7.61
CA VAL A 100 -10.89 -3.54 -7.21
C VAL A 100 -9.88 -4.63 -7.57
N PRO A 101 -9.89 -5.78 -6.90
CA PRO A 101 -9.08 -6.93 -7.30
C PRO A 101 -9.36 -7.34 -8.75
N ASP A 102 -8.36 -7.21 -9.64
CA ASP A 102 -8.45 -7.69 -11.01
C ASP A 102 -7.14 -8.38 -11.41
N THR A 103 -7.25 -9.67 -11.71
CA THR A 103 -6.14 -10.50 -12.19
C THR A 103 -6.29 -10.90 -13.65
N SER A 104 -7.38 -10.51 -14.33
CA SER A 104 -7.74 -10.99 -15.67
C SER A 104 -6.60 -10.81 -16.67
N ILE A 105 -6.01 -9.61 -16.72
CA ILE A 105 -4.92 -9.24 -17.62
C ILE A 105 -3.62 -10.03 -17.35
N TYR A 106 -3.47 -10.61 -16.16
CA TYR A 106 -2.28 -11.40 -15.80
C TYR A 106 -2.43 -12.90 -16.05
N CYS A 107 -3.66 -13.38 -16.22
CA CYS A 107 -3.95 -14.79 -16.48
C CYS A 107 -3.83 -15.18 -17.96
N GLU A 108 -3.82 -14.21 -18.88
CA GLU A 108 -3.84 -14.45 -20.34
C GLU A 108 -2.47 -14.85 -20.94
N ASN A 109 -1.39 -14.91 -20.14
CA ASN A 109 -0.03 -15.19 -20.63
C ASN A 109 0.61 -16.47 -20.04
N THR A 110 -0.18 -17.43 -19.57
CA THR A 110 0.27 -18.78 -19.17
C THR A 110 -0.43 -19.86 -19.98
#